data_AF-A0A535GM08-F1
#
_entry.id   AF-A0A535GM08-F1
#
_cell.length_a   1.000
_cell.length_b   1.000
_cell.length_c   1.000
_cell.angle_alpha   90.00
_cell.angle_beta   90.00
_cell.angle_gamma   90.00
#
_symmetry.space_group_name_H-M   'P 1'
#
loop_
_entity.id
_entity.type
_entity.pdbx_description
1 polymer ?
#
loop_
_entity_poly.entity_id
_entity_poly.type
_entity_poly.pdbx_seq_one_letter_code
_entity_poly.pdbx_strand_id
1 'polypeptide(L)'
;MPQPSRDEVVRLRRLWEEHIHAPFPAGGADPRRQEVALYASWVGSMVEIALARGSLDRNLAKMLETRRAEGNQRVFRAAGELGEPIRSYVARLIAIEDLLAQLPVT
;
A
#
# COMPACT_ATOMS: atom_id res chain seq x y z
N MET A 1 -26.02 4.26 -11.72
CA MET A 1 -25.21 4.09 -10.50
C MET A 1 -24.03 5.05 -10.61
N PRO A 2 -23.69 5.84 -9.59
CA PRO A 2 -22.51 6.71 -9.64
C PRO A 2 -21.26 5.83 -9.83
N GLN A 3 -20.31 6.24 -10.67
CA GLN A 3 -19.09 5.48 -10.96
C GLN A 3 -18.20 5.41 -9.71
N PRO A 4 -18.11 4.26 -9.00
CA PRO A 4 -17.35 4.16 -7.76
C PRO A 4 -15.84 4.41 -7.96
N SER A 5 -15.33 4.14 -9.17
CA SER A 5 -13.91 4.18 -9.49
C SER A 5 -13.26 5.57 -9.39
N ARG A 6 -13.97 6.64 -9.73
CA ARG A 6 -13.36 7.98 -9.79
C ARG A 6 -13.10 8.54 -8.39
N ASP A 7 -14.03 8.31 -7.46
CA ASP A 7 -13.91 8.75 -6.07
C ASP A 7 -12.81 7.97 -5.35
N GLU A 8 -12.67 6.67 -5.64
CA GLU A 8 -11.62 5.81 -5.12
C GLU A 8 -10.22 6.25 -5.60
N VAL A 9 -10.06 6.59 -6.88
CA VAL A 9 -8.79 7.11 -7.42
C VAL A 9 -8.40 8.44 -6.78
N VAL A 10 -9.37 9.34 -6.57
CA VAL A 10 -9.13 10.63 -5.87
C VAL A 10 -8.72 10.38 -4.42
N ARG A 11 -9.38 9.46 -3.73
CA ARG A 11 -9.06 9.09 -2.34
C ARG A 11 -7.68 8.44 -2.25
N LEU A 12 -7.35 7.54 -3.18
CA LEU A 12 -6.04 6.91 -3.29
C LEU A 12 -4.94 7.96 -3.46
N ARG A 13 -5.14 8.95 -4.35
CA ARG A 13 -4.18 10.04 -4.56
C ARG A 13 -3.92 10.82 -3.28
N ARG A 14 -4.97 11.26 -2.59
CA ARG A 14 -4.83 12.02 -1.33
C ARG A 14 -4.08 11.22 -0.28
N LEU A 15 -4.47 9.96 -0.06
CA LEU A 15 -3.84 9.11 0.94
C LEU A 15 -2.37 8.82 0.59
N TRP A 16 -2.06 8.63 -0.70
CA TRP A 16 -0.69 8.45 -1.17
C TRP A 16 0.15 9.71 -0.99
N GLU A 17 -0.37 10.88 -1.35
CA GLU A 17 0.29 12.17 -1.13
C GLU A 17 0.59 12.39 0.35
N GLU A 18 -0.37 12.14 1.24
CA GLU A 18 -0.14 12.19 2.69
C GLU A 18 0.94 11.19 3.14
N HIS A 19 0.93 9.98 2.58
CA HIS A 19 1.88 8.93 2.93
C HIS A 19 3.32 9.27 2.53
N ILE A 20 3.56 9.74 1.30
CA ILE A 20 4.91 10.04 0.79
C ILE A 20 5.58 11.23 1.50
N HIS A 21 4.77 12.15 2.03
CA HIS A 21 5.27 13.28 2.83
C HIS A 21 5.50 12.91 4.29
N ALA A 22 5.05 11.73 4.73
CA ALA A 22 5.42 11.17 6.04
C ALA A 22 6.76 10.41 5.88
N PRO A 23 7.87 10.90 6.47
CA PRO A 23 9.16 10.25 6.31
C PRO A 23 9.08 8.81 6.81
N PHE A 24 9.56 7.86 6.01
CA PHE A 24 9.74 6.49 6.48
C PHE A 24 10.76 6.53 7.63
N PRO A 25 10.39 6.10 8.85
CA PRO A 25 11.24 6.26 10.04
C PRO A 25 12.37 5.22 10.08
N ALA A 26 13.14 5.13 8.99
CA ALA A 26 14.11 4.08 8.78
C ALA A 26 15.56 4.56 8.76
N GLY A 27 16.39 3.64 9.26
CA GLY A 27 17.82 3.72 9.44
C GLY A 27 18.26 2.44 10.15
N GLY A 28 19.46 1.95 9.85
CA GLY A 28 20.03 0.76 10.50
C GLY A 28 19.68 -0.58 9.83
N ALA A 29 20.40 -1.63 10.23
CA ALA A 29 20.38 -2.96 9.62
C ALA A 29 19.33 -3.92 10.21
N ASP A 30 18.25 -3.39 10.82
CA ASP A 30 17.20 -4.23 11.40
C ASP A 30 16.39 -4.92 10.28
N PRO A 31 16.39 -6.26 10.18
CA PRO A 31 15.69 -6.98 9.12
C PRO A 31 14.18 -6.69 9.08
N ARG A 32 13.57 -6.34 10.20
CA ARG A 32 12.14 -6.00 10.26
C ARG A 32 11.85 -4.68 9.56
N ARG A 33 12.79 -3.73 9.61
CA ARG A 33 12.68 -2.46 8.86
C ARG A 33 12.78 -2.72 7.36
N GLN A 34 13.62 -3.68 6.94
CA GLN A 34 13.72 -4.10 5.56
C GLN A 34 12.41 -4.73 5.06
N GLU A 35 11.76 -5.57 5.87
CA GLU A 35 10.45 -6.15 5.54
C GLU A 35 9.40 -5.05 5.28
N VAL A 36 9.35 -4.03 6.14
CA VAL A 36 8.45 -2.88 5.96
C VAL A 36 8.81 -2.06 4.72
N ALA A 37 10.11 -1.84 4.46
CA ALA A 37 10.58 -1.11 3.29
C ALA A 37 10.21 -1.82 1.97
N LEU A 38 10.36 -3.15 1.93
CA LEU A 38 9.97 -3.97 0.77
C LEU A 38 8.46 -3.88 0.52
N TYR A 39 7.66 -3.94 1.58
CA TYR A 39 6.22 -3.78 1.48
C TYR A 39 5.84 -2.37 0.99
N ALA A 40 6.46 -1.32 1.54
CA ALA A 40 6.23 0.06 1.12
C ALA A 40 6.58 0.28 -0.36
N SER A 41 7.72 -0.25 -0.80
CA SER A 41 8.16 -0.16 -2.20
C SER A 41 7.16 -0.85 -3.13
N TRP A 42 6.68 -2.03 -2.77
CA TRP A 42 5.71 -2.78 -3.58
C TRP A 42 4.37 -2.03 -3.67
N VAL A 43 3.83 -1.55 -2.55
CA VAL A 43 2.60 -0.74 -2.55
C VAL A 43 2.79 0.51 -3.42
N GLY A 44 3.92 1.21 -3.28
CA GLY A 44 4.20 2.41 -4.08
C GLY A 44 4.17 2.15 -5.59
N SER A 45 4.80 1.08 -6.06
CA SER A 45 4.76 0.72 -7.49
C SER A 45 3.33 0.43 -7.99
N MET A 46 2.48 -0.21 -7.16
CA MET A 46 1.08 -0.44 -7.51
C MET A 46 0.29 0.87 -7.60
N VAL A 47 0.51 1.79 -6.65
CA VAL A 47 -0.15 3.10 -6.59
C VAL A 47 0.22 3.95 -7.80
N GLU A 48 1.50 4.01 -8.18
CA GLU A 48 1.96 4.79 -9.33
C GLU A 48 1.24 4.38 -10.61
N ILE A 49 1.13 3.07 -10.87
CA ILE A 49 0.44 2.57 -12.06
C ILE A 49 -1.06 2.84 -11.98
N ALA A 50 -1.67 2.59 -10.81
CA ALA A 50 -3.09 2.82 -10.59
C ALA A 50 -3.48 4.30 -10.76
N LEU A 51 -2.67 5.24 -10.26
CA LEU A 51 -2.90 6.67 -10.40
C LEU A 51 -2.68 7.19 -11.82
N ALA A 52 -1.77 6.57 -12.58
CA ALA A 52 -1.53 6.91 -13.98
C ALA A 52 -2.69 6.47 -14.89
N ARG A 53 -3.33 5.33 -14.59
CA ARG A 53 -4.38 4.73 -15.44
C ARG A 53 -5.81 4.95 -14.94
N GLY A 54 -5.98 5.19 -13.64
CA GLY A 54 -7.29 5.23 -12.98
C GLY A 54 -7.94 3.85 -12.81
N SER A 55 -7.20 2.77 -13.08
CA SER A 55 -7.63 1.37 -12.98
C SER A 55 -6.44 0.45 -12.74
N LEU A 56 -6.71 -0.81 -12.39
CA LEU A 56 -5.73 -1.89 -12.40
C LEU A 56 -5.90 -2.72 -13.68
N ASP A 57 -4.78 -3.17 -14.27
CA ASP A 57 -4.87 -4.23 -15.28
C ASP A 57 -5.01 -5.61 -14.61
N ARG A 58 -5.43 -6.61 -15.38
CA ARG A 58 -5.63 -7.98 -14.86
C ARG A 58 -4.39 -8.58 -14.19
N ASN A 59 -3.18 -8.23 -14.64
CA ASN A 59 -1.96 -8.76 -14.06
C ASN A 59 -1.70 -8.13 -12.68
N LEU A 60 -1.87 -6.82 -12.56
CA LEU A 60 -1.74 -6.10 -11.29
C LEU A 60 -2.82 -6.51 -10.30
N ALA A 61 -4.07 -6.66 -10.75
CA ALA A 61 -5.14 -7.19 -9.93
C ALA A 61 -4.80 -8.59 -9.40
N LYS A 62 -4.21 -9.45 -10.24
CA LYS A 62 -3.79 -10.79 -9.82
C LYS A 62 -2.63 -10.75 -8.82
N MET A 63 -1.64 -9.88 -9.04
CA MET A 63 -0.54 -9.69 -8.09
C MET A 63 -1.03 -9.21 -6.73
N LEU A 64 -1.97 -8.26 -6.71
CA LEU A 64 -2.60 -7.77 -5.49
C LEU A 64 -3.37 -8.89 -4.76
N GLU A 65 -4.18 -9.67 -5.49
CA GLU A 65 -4.89 -10.81 -4.94
C GLU A 65 -3.93 -11.85 -4.32
N THR A 66 -2.88 -12.23 -5.06
CA THR A 66 -1.86 -13.17 -4.56
C THR A 66 -1.20 -12.63 -3.29
N ARG A 67 -0.81 -11.35 -3.28
CA ARG A 67 -0.17 -10.75 -2.11
C ARG A 67 -1.09 -10.75 -0.88
N ARG A 68 -2.37 -10.41 -1.08
CA ARG A 68 -3.38 -10.46 -0.01
C ARG A 68 -3.59 -11.87 0.50
N ALA A 69 -3.55 -12.87 -0.37
CA ALA A 69 -3.68 -14.29 -0.01
C ALA A 69 -2.48 -14.83 0.79
N GLU A 70 -1.26 -14.37 0.48
CA GLU A 70 -0.06 -14.66 1.30
C GLU A 70 -0.17 -14.07 2.71
N GLY A 71 -0.90 -12.96 2.84
CA GLY A 71 -1.20 -12.29 4.10
C GLY A 71 -0.07 -11.40 4.62
N ASN A 72 -0.45 -10.31 5.26
CA ASN A 72 0.50 -9.31 5.77
C ASN A 72 1.08 -9.67 7.16
N GLN A 73 1.05 -10.94 7.59
CA GLN A 73 1.43 -11.37 8.96
C GLN A 73 2.84 -10.94 9.35
N ARG A 74 3.82 -11.11 8.44
CA ARG A 74 5.22 -10.71 8.69
C ARG A 74 5.36 -9.20 8.87
N VAL A 75 4.70 -8.44 8.01
CA VAL A 75 4.68 -6.96 8.06
C VAL A 75 3.97 -6.47 9.33
N PHE A 76 2.83 -7.07 9.69
CA PHE A 76 2.11 -6.76 10.93
C PHE A 76 2.95 -7.04 12.18
N ARG A 77 3.63 -8.19 12.21
CA ARG A 77 4.52 -8.54 13.31
C ARG A 77 5.69 -7.56 13.39
N ALA A 78 6.36 -7.28 12.28
CA ALA A 78 7.45 -6.32 12.21
C ALA A 78 7.01 -4.93 12.70
N ALA A 79 5.85 -4.45 12.26
CA ALA A 79 5.27 -3.18 12.70
C ALA A 79 4.93 -3.17 14.20
N GLY A 80 4.37 -4.27 14.71
CA GLY A 80 4.05 -4.43 16.14
C GLY A 80 5.29 -4.36 17.02
N GLU A 81 6.34 -5.09 16.64
CA GLU A 81 7.61 -5.16 17.37
C GLU A 81 8.45 -3.87 17.27
N LEU A 82 8.41 -3.18 16.13
CA LEU A 82 9.14 -1.91 15.94
C LEU A 82 8.43 -0.72 16.60
N GLY A 83 7.13 -0.84 16.88
CA GLY A 83 6.36 0.19 17.58
C GLY A 83 6.06 1.44 16.74
N GLU A 84 5.70 2.54 17.41
CA GLU A 84 5.55 3.82 16.74
C GLU A 84 6.91 4.46 16.42
N PRO A 85 7.06 5.18 15.30
CA PRO A 85 6.01 5.52 14.32
C PRO A 85 5.83 4.50 13.18
N ILE A 86 6.56 3.37 13.19
CA ILE A 86 6.52 2.35 12.13
C ILE A 86 5.12 1.73 12.02
N ARG A 87 4.45 1.47 13.15
CA ARG A 87 3.11 0.89 13.17
C ARG A 87 2.09 1.77 12.44
N SER A 88 2.07 3.07 12.74
CA SER A 88 1.22 4.03 12.02
C SER A 88 1.58 4.12 10.53
N TYR A 89 2.86 4.03 10.18
CA TYR A 89 3.32 4.01 8.79
C TYR A 89 2.77 2.80 8.01
N VAL A 90 2.87 1.60 8.60
CA VAL A 90 2.35 0.36 8.01
C VAL A 90 0.83 0.35 7.92
N ALA A 91 0.12 0.88 8.93
CA ALA A 91 -1.33 0.98 8.90
C ALA A 91 -1.82 1.82 7.70
N ARG A 92 -1.12 2.92 7.36
CA ARG A 92 -1.43 3.73 6.16
C ARG A 92 -1.21 2.94 4.87
N LEU A 93 -0.13 2.16 4.77
CA LEU A 93 0.13 1.32 3.59
C LEU A 93 -0.96 0.26 3.37
N ILE A 94 -1.46 -0.36 4.43
CA ILE A 94 -2.55 -1.33 4.33
C ILE A 94 -3.84 -0.66 3.87
N ALA A 95 -4.15 0.53 4.40
CA ALA A 95 -5.33 1.28 3.96
C ALA A 95 -5.23 1.67 2.46
N ILE A 96 -4.03 1.96 1.97
CA ILE A 96 -3.75 2.19 0.54
C ILE A 96 -3.96 0.89 -0.26
N GLU A 97 -3.43 -0.24 0.21
CA GLU A 97 -3.62 -1.56 -0.40
C GLU A 97 -5.10 -1.95 -0.51
N ASP A 98 -5.88 -1.68 0.54
CA ASP A 98 -7.33 -1.90 0.54
C ASP A 98 -8.06 -1.04 -0.50
N LEU A 99 -7.62 0.20 -0.68
CA LEU A 99 -8.15 1.09 -1.73
C LEU A 99 -7.79 0.61 -3.13
N LEU A 100 -6.55 0.14 -3.33
CA LEU A 100 -6.14 -0.46 -4.60
C LEU A 100 -7.02 -1.65 -4.99
N ALA A 101 -7.42 -2.48 -4.01
CA ALA A 101 -8.26 -3.65 -4.26
C ALA A 101 -9.71 -3.32 -4.64
N GLN A 102 -10.14 -2.06 -4.46
CA GLN A 102 -11.48 -1.59 -4.82
C GLN A 102 -11.52 -1.00 -6.24
N LEU A 103 -10.36 -0.66 -6.80
CA LEU A 103 -10.28 -0.05 -8.12
C LEU A 103 -10.85 -0.96 -9.22
N PRO A 104 -11.41 -0.38 -10.30
CA PRO A 104 -11.89 -1.15 -11.42
C PRO A 104 -10.72 -1.87 -12.11
N VAL A 105 -11.01 -3.09 -12.58
CA VAL A 105 -10.07 -3.88 -13.39
C VAL A 105 -10.43 -3.72 -14.86
N THR A 106 -9.42 -3.39 -15.68
CA THR A 106 -9.55 -3.20 -17.14
C THR A 106 -8.70 -4.21 -17.91
#